data_AF-A0A2A5VA52-F1
#
_entry.id   AF-A0A2A5VA52-F1
#
_cell.length_a   1.000
_cell.length_b   1.000
_cell.length_c   1.000
_cell.angle_alpha   90.00
_cell.angle_beta   90.00
_cell.angle_gamma   90.00
#
_symmetry.space_group_name_H-M   'P 1'
#
loop_
_entity.id
_entity.type
_entity.pdbx_description
1 polymer ?
#
loop_
_entity_poly.entity_id
_entity_poly.type
_entity_poly.pdbx_seq_one_letter_code
_entity_poly.pdbx_strand_id
1 'polypeptide(L)'
;MQKTFFKLYADLHNATYKDSDPLKSFLFRTKQHAIIIFFIASQNKKQSTLEQICYNISPKVISRSTVQNILKDGVKINFLEKKLNDKDKRSKYFSLSKSGINLLENWASQQSETFENFKRSA
;
A
#
# COMPACT_ATOMS: atom_id res chain seq x y z
N MET A 1 -14.67 -11.84 19.85
CA MET A 1 -14.62 -10.40 19.52
C MET A 1 -13.33 -9.71 20.00
N GLN A 2 -13.03 -9.65 21.30
CA GLN A 2 -11.83 -8.96 21.83
C GLN A 2 -10.51 -9.51 21.27
N LYS A 3 -10.38 -10.85 21.14
CA LYS A 3 -9.17 -11.51 20.60
C LYS A 3 -8.88 -11.15 19.14
N THR A 4 -9.91 -11.00 18.30
CA THR A 4 -9.76 -10.64 16.89
C THR A 4 -9.24 -9.21 16.74
N PHE A 5 -9.87 -8.25 17.43
CA PHE A 5 -9.42 -6.86 17.38
C PHE A 5 -8.04 -6.68 18.01
N PHE A 6 -7.71 -7.46 19.05
CA PHE A 6 -6.36 -7.50 19.59
C PHE A 6 -5.33 -7.97 18.55
N LYS A 7 -5.64 -9.04 17.79
CA LYS A 7 -4.77 -9.54 16.71
C LYS A 7 -4.57 -8.48 15.62
N LEU A 8 -5.65 -7.87 15.14
CA LEU A 8 -5.59 -6.78 14.14
C LEU A 8 -4.74 -5.61 14.62
N TYR A 9 -4.94 -5.18 15.87
CA TYR A 9 -4.13 -4.14 16.51
C TYR A 9 -2.65 -4.53 16.57
N ALA A 10 -2.35 -5.73 17.07
CA ALA A 10 -0.99 -6.20 17.24
C ALA A 10 -0.26 -6.29 15.89
N ASP A 11 -0.94 -6.77 14.84
CA ASP A 11 -0.37 -6.89 13.49
C ASP A 11 0.01 -5.52 12.93
N LEU A 12 -0.88 -4.52 13.03
CA LEU A 12 -0.62 -3.15 12.58
C LEU A 12 0.46 -2.47 13.41
N HIS A 13 0.40 -2.59 14.73
CA HIS A 13 1.38 -1.99 15.64
C HIS A 13 2.79 -2.55 15.40
N ASN A 14 2.90 -3.88 15.27
CA ASN A 14 4.19 -4.53 15.06
C ASN A 14 4.77 -4.20 13.68
N ALA A 15 3.93 -4.11 12.63
CA ALA A 15 4.35 -3.71 11.30
C ALA A 15 5.08 -2.36 11.27
N THR A 16 4.65 -1.41 12.11
CA THR A 16 5.22 -0.05 12.14
C THR A 16 6.39 0.10 13.11
N TYR A 17 6.44 -0.68 14.20
CA TYR A 17 7.39 -0.47 15.31
C TYR A 17 8.49 -1.54 15.45
N LYS A 18 8.20 -2.81 15.14
CA LYS A 18 9.10 -3.95 15.42
C LYS A 18 9.50 -4.76 14.21
N ASP A 19 8.71 -4.74 13.15
CA ASP A 19 8.94 -5.59 11.99
C ASP A 19 10.18 -5.11 11.22
N SER A 20 11.11 -6.04 10.96
CA SER A 20 12.32 -5.75 10.18
C SER A 20 12.05 -5.72 8.68
N ASP A 21 10.85 -6.12 8.24
CA ASP A 21 10.43 -6.05 6.85
C ASP A 21 10.20 -4.58 6.41
N PRO A 22 11.09 -4.02 5.58
CA PRO A 22 10.98 -2.62 5.15
C PRO A 22 9.74 -2.35 4.31
N LEU A 23 9.22 -3.36 3.60
CA LEU A 23 8.05 -3.23 2.75
C LEU A 23 6.77 -3.11 3.58
N LYS A 24 6.66 -3.94 4.63
CA LYS A 24 5.52 -3.90 5.56
C LYS A 24 5.53 -2.62 6.38
N SER A 25 6.72 -2.23 6.87
CA SER A 25 6.92 -0.96 7.57
C SER A 25 6.53 0.24 6.70
N PHE A 26 6.87 0.21 5.40
CA PHE A 26 6.46 1.24 4.45
C PHE A 26 4.94 1.28 4.25
N LEU A 27 4.29 0.14 4.01
CA LEU A 27 2.84 0.09 3.77
C LEU A 27 2.03 0.70 4.92
N PHE A 28 2.43 0.42 6.16
CA PHE A 28 1.72 0.85 7.37
C PHE A 28 2.39 2.00 8.13
N ARG A 29 3.35 2.69 7.50
CA ARG A 29 4.04 3.83 8.14
C ARG A 29 3.05 4.93 8.53
N THR A 30 2.15 5.28 7.60
CA THR A 30 1.05 6.20 7.83
C THR A 30 -0.17 5.77 7.03
N LYS A 31 -1.37 6.25 7.39
CA LYS A 31 -2.58 6.00 6.60
C LYS A 31 -2.44 6.40 5.13
N GLN A 32 -1.67 7.44 4.83
CA GLN A 32 -1.46 7.91 3.46
C GLN A 32 -0.70 6.90 2.60
N HIS A 33 0.23 6.13 3.18
CA HIS A 33 0.94 5.07 2.47
C HIS A 33 -0.04 4.00 2.00
N ALA A 34 -0.83 3.46 2.94
CA ALA A 34 -1.86 2.47 2.64
C ALA A 34 -2.86 2.97 1.59
N ILE A 35 -3.37 4.21 1.73
CA ILE A 35 -4.33 4.78 0.76
C ILE A 35 -3.73 4.83 -0.66
N ILE A 36 -2.50 5.33 -0.82
CA ILE A 36 -1.86 5.42 -2.14
C ILE A 36 -1.62 4.03 -2.72
N ILE A 37 -1.08 3.11 -1.91
CA ILE A 37 -0.75 1.76 -2.38
C ILE A 37 -2.02 0.98 -2.74
N PHE A 38 -3.08 1.04 -1.93
CA PHE A 38 -4.35 0.39 -2.23
C PHE A 38 -5.01 1.00 -3.46
N PHE A 39 -4.91 2.32 -3.65
CA PHE A 39 -5.37 2.96 -4.88
C PHE A 39 -4.62 2.44 -6.12
N ILE A 40 -3.29 2.36 -6.09
CA ILE A 40 -2.50 1.81 -7.21
C ILE A 40 -2.85 0.34 -7.46
N ALA A 41 -2.98 -0.45 -6.39
CA ALA A 41 -3.31 -1.87 -6.46
C ALA A 41 -4.70 -2.13 -7.08
N SER A 42 -5.65 -1.22 -6.89
CA SER A 42 -7.01 -1.34 -7.45
C SER A 42 -7.11 -0.90 -8.92
N GLN A 43 -6.07 -0.28 -9.48
CA GLN A 43 -6.08 0.13 -10.88
C GLN A 43 -5.80 -1.05 -11.83
N ASN A 44 -6.24 -0.90 -13.08
CA ASN A 44 -5.87 -1.80 -14.16
C ASN A 44 -4.34 -1.93 -14.26
N LYS A 45 -3.85 -3.17 -14.34
CA LYS A 45 -2.41 -3.51 -14.33
C LYS A 45 -1.66 -3.08 -13.06
N LYS A 46 -2.37 -2.80 -11.95
CA LYS A 46 -1.78 -2.43 -10.65
C LYS A 46 -0.81 -1.24 -10.76
N GLN A 47 -1.18 -0.23 -11.57
CA GLN A 47 -0.33 0.92 -11.88
C GLN A 47 -1.12 2.23 -11.96
N SER A 48 -0.45 3.35 -11.65
CA SER A 48 -1.02 4.68 -11.81
C SER A 48 0.05 5.75 -12.04
N THR A 49 -0.33 6.91 -12.55
CA THR A 49 0.53 8.10 -12.62
C THR A 49 0.33 9.00 -11.40
N LEU A 50 1.30 9.89 -11.15
CA LEU A 50 1.15 10.91 -10.11
C LEU A 50 -0.12 11.75 -10.29
N GLU A 51 -0.41 12.12 -11.55
CA GLU A 51 -1.55 12.94 -11.93
C GLU A 51 -2.87 12.22 -11.63
N GLN A 52 -2.96 10.93 -11.94
CA GLN A 52 -4.14 10.11 -11.62
C GLN A 52 -4.34 9.99 -10.11
N ILE A 53 -3.25 9.78 -9.35
CA ILE A 53 -3.32 9.69 -7.89
C ILE A 53 -3.82 11.03 -7.31
N CYS A 54 -3.22 12.15 -7.72
CA CYS A 54 -3.61 13.48 -7.22
C CYS A 54 -4.99 13.93 -7.69
N TYR A 55 -5.50 13.40 -8.80
CA TYR A 55 -6.85 13.68 -9.28
C TYR A 55 -7.90 12.91 -8.48
N ASN A 56 -7.65 11.63 -8.18
CA ASN A 56 -8.63 10.77 -7.52
C ASN A 56 -8.56 10.82 -5.99
N ILE A 57 -7.41 11.18 -5.41
CA ILE A 57 -7.27 11.36 -3.96
C ILE A 57 -7.35 12.86 -3.66
N SER A 58 -8.34 13.24 -2.87
CA SER A 58 -8.55 14.64 -2.49
C SER A 58 -7.31 15.25 -1.83
N PRO A 59 -6.92 16.50 -2.17
CA PRO A 59 -5.80 17.18 -1.55
C PRO A 59 -6.00 17.44 -0.04
N LYS A 60 -7.25 17.35 0.46
CA LYS A 60 -7.56 17.38 1.90
C LYS A 60 -7.10 16.11 2.64
N VAL A 61 -6.93 15.00 1.91
CA VAL A 61 -6.48 13.72 2.46
C VAL A 61 -4.96 13.61 2.35
N ILE A 62 -4.40 13.91 1.17
CA ILE A 62 -2.97 13.81 0.88
C ILE A 62 -2.54 14.94 -0.05
N SER A 63 -1.51 15.71 0.35
CA SER A 63 -0.93 16.73 -0.52
C SER A 63 -0.13 16.13 -1.67
N ARG A 64 0.00 16.85 -2.79
CA ARG A 64 0.80 16.41 -3.95
C ARG A 64 2.26 16.12 -3.57
N SER A 65 2.89 16.95 -2.75
CA SER A 65 4.27 16.73 -2.30
C SER A 65 4.40 15.46 -1.44
N THR A 66 3.42 15.19 -0.58
CA THR A 66 3.36 13.94 0.18
C THR A 66 3.23 12.73 -0.74
N VAL A 67 2.35 12.77 -1.76
CA VAL A 67 2.23 11.69 -2.76
C VAL A 67 3.57 11.47 -3.46
N GLN A 68 4.23 12.52 -3.93
CA GLN A 68 5.53 12.43 -4.61
C GLN A 68 6.60 11.79 -3.73
N ASN A 69 6.67 12.19 -2.45
CA ASN A 69 7.63 11.62 -1.50
C ASN A 69 7.36 10.14 -1.24
N ILE A 70 6.10 9.75 -1.00
CA ILE A 70 5.72 8.35 -0.78
C ILE A 70 6.04 7.50 -2.01
N LEU A 71 5.76 7.98 -3.21
CA LEU A 71 6.09 7.26 -4.44
C LEU A 71 7.61 7.11 -4.62
N LYS A 72 8.38 8.16 -4.35
CA LYS A 72 9.86 8.13 -4.42
C LYS A 72 10.42 7.13 -3.41
N ASP A 73 9.94 7.14 -2.18
CA ASP A 73 10.36 6.21 -1.13
C ASP A 73 9.98 4.77 -1.47
N GLY A 74 8.76 4.55 -1.97
CA GLY A 74 8.29 3.23 -2.40
C GLY A 74 9.14 2.64 -3.53
N VAL A 75 9.62 3.47 -4.47
CA VAL A 75 10.58 3.05 -5.49
C VAL A 75 11.94 2.72 -4.88
N LYS A 76 12.43 3.55 -3.95
CA LYS A 76 13.73 3.36 -3.30
C LYS A 76 13.83 2.02 -2.56
N ILE A 77 12.73 1.57 -1.94
CA ILE A 77 12.71 0.29 -1.20
C ILE A 77 12.23 -0.89 -2.05
N ASN A 78 12.08 -0.72 -3.36
CA ASN A 78 11.56 -1.75 -4.28
C ASN A 78 10.13 -2.24 -3.94
N PHE A 79 9.30 -1.40 -3.34
CA PHE A 79 7.85 -1.64 -3.22
C PHE A 79 7.15 -1.32 -4.54
N LEU A 80 7.61 -0.25 -5.20
CA LEU A 80 7.08 0.23 -6.47
C LEU A 80 8.17 0.13 -7.56
N GLU A 81 7.75 -0.21 -8.76
CA GLU A 81 8.52 -0.02 -9.98
C GLU A 81 8.09 1.27 -10.65
N LYS A 82 9.05 1.95 -11.29
CA LYS A 82 8.80 3.17 -12.04
C LYS A 82 9.16 2.97 -13.50
N LYS A 83 8.16 3.09 -14.39
CA LYS A 83 8.33 2.92 -15.84
C LYS A 83 7.98 4.22 -16.56
N LEU A 84 8.74 4.53 -17.60
CA LEU A 84 8.34 5.59 -18.52
C LEU A 84 7.11 5.12 -19.28
N ASN A 85 6.18 6.03 -19.53
CA ASN A 85 5.06 5.73 -20.42
C ASN A 85 5.54 5.85 -21.87
N ASP A 86 5.46 4.76 -22.63
CA ASP A 86 5.90 4.71 -24.02
C ASP A 86 5.06 5.62 -24.94
N LYS A 87 3.80 5.90 -24.56
CA LYS A 87 2.89 6.78 -25.31
C LYS A 87 3.09 8.26 -24.98
N ASP A 88 3.49 8.57 -23.75
CA ASP A 88 3.84 9.92 -23.31
C ASP A 88 5.04 9.86 -22.36
N LYS A 89 6.24 10.06 -22.91
CA LYS A 89 7.51 10.01 -22.16
C LYS A 89 7.59 11.03 -21.01
N ARG A 90 6.68 12.01 -20.95
CA ARG A 90 6.58 12.99 -19.85
C ARG A 90 5.89 12.39 -18.62
N SER A 91 5.03 11.40 -18.80
CA SER A 91 4.30 10.72 -17.73
C SER A 91 5.04 9.45 -17.28
N LYS A 92 5.01 9.20 -15.96
CA LYS A 92 5.70 8.05 -15.34
C LYS A 92 4.66 7.19 -14.66
N TYR A 93 4.64 5.91 -14.99
CA TYR A 93 3.82 4.93 -14.29
C TYR A 93 4.57 4.43 -13.07
N PHE A 94 3.83 4.34 -11.97
CA PHE A 94 4.22 3.64 -10.76
C PHE A 94 3.37 2.38 -10.68
N SER A 95 4.01 1.22 -10.73
CA SER A 95 3.37 -0.08 -10.59
C SER A 95 3.87 -0.79 -9.35
N LEU A 96 3.07 -1.68 -8.78
CA LEU A 96 3.58 -2.56 -7.73
C LEU A 96 4.72 -3.43 -8.27
N SER A 97 5.82 -3.53 -7.52
CA SER A 97 6.87 -4.51 -7.83
C SER A 97 6.39 -5.93 -7.50
N LYS A 98 7.13 -6.95 -7.95
CA LYS A 98 6.84 -8.33 -7.54
C LYS A 98 6.84 -8.50 -6.02
N SER A 99 7.78 -7.86 -5.32
CA SER A 99 7.85 -7.92 -3.85
C SER A 99 6.67 -7.21 -3.18
N GLY A 100 6.26 -6.05 -3.71
CA GLY A 100 5.07 -5.32 -3.22
C GLY A 100 3.79 -6.11 -3.44
N ILE A 101 3.64 -6.79 -4.59
CA ILE A 101 2.50 -7.67 -4.87
C ILE A 101 2.44 -8.83 -3.88
N ASN A 102 3.56 -9.55 -3.71
CA ASN A 102 3.63 -10.68 -2.79
C ASN A 102 3.28 -10.26 -1.36
N LEU A 103 3.77 -9.11 -0.90
CA LEU A 103 3.45 -8.61 0.43
C LEU A 103 1.96 -8.30 0.59
N LEU A 104 1.34 -7.65 -0.40
CA LEU A 104 -0.09 -7.31 -0.35
C LEU A 104 -0.97 -8.56 -0.38
N GLU A 105 -0.63 -9.55 -1.21
CA GLU A 105 -1.37 -10.82 -1.31
C GLU A 105 -1.24 -11.62 -0.01
N ASN A 106 -0.04 -11.72 0.55
CA ASN A 106 0.19 -12.36 1.85
C ASN A 106 -0.59 -11.67 2.97
N TRP A 107 -0.54 -10.33 3.03
CA TRP A 107 -1.28 -9.57 4.03
C TRP A 107 -2.79 -9.76 3.88
N ALA A 108 -3.32 -9.68 2.66
CA ALA A 108 -4.75 -9.88 2.40
C ALA A 108 -5.21 -11.29 2.80
N SER A 109 -4.39 -12.32 2.54
CA SER A 109 -4.67 -13.70 2.96
C SER A 109 -4.75 -13.82 4.49
N GLN A 110 -3.80 -13.22 5.22
CA GLN A 110 -3.81 -13.20 6.70
C GLN A 110 -5.03 -12.48 7.28
N GLN A 111 -5.49 -11.40 6.63
CA GLN A 111 -6.69 -10.71 7.05
C GLN A 111 -7.93 -11.56 6.80
N SER A 112 -8.05 -12.18 5.63
CA SER A 112 -9.16 -13.10 5.30
C SER A 112 -9.27 -14.23 6.33
N GLU A 113 -8.17 -14.87 6.68
CA GLU A 113 -8.15 -15.91 7.73
C GLU A 113 -8.61 -15.36 9.09
N THR A 114 -8.15 -14.15 9.46
CA THR A 114 -8.54 -13.51 10.71
C THR A 114 -10.04 -13.20 10.76
N PHE A 115 -10.63 -12.76 9.64
CA PHE A 115 -12.07 -12.51 9.54
C PHE A 115 -12.91 -13.78 9.40
N GLU A 116 -12.41 -14.85 8.77
CA GLU A 116 -13.09 -16.15 8.76
C GLU A 116 -13.17 -16.75 10.17
N ASN A 117 -12.07 -16.71 10.91
CA ASN A 117 -12.04 -17.15 12.31
C ASN A 117 -13.01 -16.34 13.16
N PHE A 118 -13.17 -15.05 12.87
CA PHE A 118 -14.19 -14.22 13.51
C PHE A 118 -15.61 -14.74 13.21
N LYS A 119 -15.96 -14.97 11.94
CA LYS A 119 -17.27 -15.49 11.54
C LYS A 119 -17.61 -16.85 12.17
N ARG A 120 -16.61 -17.72 12.36
CA ARG A 120 -16.78 -19.04 13.02
C ARG A 120 -16.96 -18.95 14.53
N SER A 121 -16.53 -17.85 15.14
CA SER A 121 -16.56 -17.61 16.59
C SER A 121 -17.72 -16.75 17.07
N ALA A 122 -18.54 -16.26 16.14
CA ALA A 122 -19.73 -15.44 16.35
C ALA A 122 -20.98 -16.30 16.22
#